data_AF-A0A0C4EWT2-F1
#
_entry.id   AF-A0A0C4EWT2-F1
#
_cell.length_a   1.000
_cell.length_b   1.000
_cell.length_c   1.000
_cell.angle_alpha   90.00
_cell.angle_beta   90.00
_cell.angle_gamma   90.00
#
_symmetry.space_group_name_H-M   'P 1'
#
loop_
_entity.id
_entity.type
_entity.pdbx_description
1 polymer ?
#
loop_
_entity_poly.entity_id
_entity_poly.type
_entity_poly.pdbx_seq_one_letter_code
_entity_poly.pdbx_strand_id
1 'polypeptide(L)'
;MFQTRVSIKPTLSITKDRPNSHKDRLVVLNHKSLIKHSIKDIITSQRNVQDPDIRDQISFMVLERKELPPTHPQHPTRIIDWPHKVECEMNILFWQFALKKAGLSEMYADIVPGFKFGFSQGIPSHELGDKKFFIPPNHCSATLAAEKIEKSFKKEVASRRMFGPFSIEQMSRKFRFFRSSPMGAVVNNNGSVRPINNLSFPWNDPEVPLVNSFVNAKDFTTTWEDFKVVAKFFKALTKPVLLALFDWEKAYRQIPTHPSQWPFLVVQDLNGGLYLDTRITFGGVAGCGAFGRPADAWKDIMEYEFNLVKVFRWVDDNLFVKDKNSSTSMKDIVNYSTRLGVQTNEQKFSKFSYEQKFIGFIWNGKDKTVQLPSAKLLERINQVLFFLIEVGIFLFNKVEILAGRLNHVAYILPQLKAYLNSV
;
A
#
# COMPACT_ATOMS: atom_id res chain seq x y z
N MET A 1 -3.97 -13.61 52.09
CA MET A 1 -3.76 -15.08 52.18
C MET A 1 -4.71 -15.69 51.16
N PHE A 2 -4.32 -16.40 50.10
CA PHE A 2 -3.12 -17.20 49.81
C PHE A 2 -2.37 -16.66 48.59
N GLN A 3 -1.05 -16.59 48.70
CA GLN A 3 -0.12 -16.48 47.58
C GLN A 3 0.05 -17.87 46.95
N THR A 4 -0.08 -17.96 45.64
CA THR A 4 0.54 -19.04 44.86
C THR A 4 1.22 -18.41 43.65
N ARG A 5 2.51 -18.09 43.80
CA ARG A 5 3.41 -17.83 42.67
C ARG A 5 3.60 -19.15 41.94
N VAL A 6 3.13 -19.26 40.71
CA VAL A 6 3.61 -20.29 39.78
C VAL A 6 4.34 -19.58 38.65
N SER A 7 5.67 -19.56 38.76
CA SER A 7 6.56 -19.16 37.67
C SER A 7 6.63 -20.33 36.69
N ILE A 8 5.96 -20.23 35.54
CA ILE A 8 6.08 -21.21 34.46
C ILE A 8 6.83 -20.53 33.30
N LYS A 9 8.13 -20.81 33.20
CA LYS A 9 8.92 -20.54 31.99
C LYS A 9 8.58 -21.61 30.96
N PRO A 10 8.14 -21.28 29.73
CA PRO A 10 8.19 -22.23 28.63
C PRO A 10 9.65 -22.36 28.17
N THR A 11 10.20 -23.57 28.22
CA THR A 11 11.51 -23.86 27.67
C THR A 11 11.38 -24.01 26.16
N LEU A 12 11.81 -22.99 25.40
CA LEU A 12 12.09 -23.14 23.96
C LEU A 12 13.34 -24.02 23.82
N SER A 13 13.18 -25.28 23.43
CA SER A 13 14.32 -26.07 22.97
C SER A 13 14.55 -25.77 21.49
N ILE A 14 15.46 -24.85 21.21
CA ILE A 14 16.01 -24.63 19.87
C ILE A 14 17.12 -25.68 19.69
N THR A 15 16.88 -26.73 18.92
CA THR A 15 17.97 -27.58 18.44
C THR A 15 18.78 -26.79 17.41
N LYS A 16 19.99 -26.37 17.81
CA LYS A 16 20.98 -25.76 16.90
C LYS A 16 21.71 -26.86 16.16
N ASP A 17 21.10 -27.40 15.11
CA ASP A 17 21.89 -27.98 14.03
C ASP A 17 22.12 -26.89 12.97
N ARG A 18 23.39 -26.52 12.78
CA ARG A 18 23.81 -25.59 11.75
C ARG A 18 23.45 -26.19 10.38
N PRO A 19 22.75 -25.42 9.53
CA PRO A 19 23.41 -25.02 8.29
C PRO A 19 23.27 -23.52 8.00
N ASN A 20 24.26 -23.00 7.27
CA ASN A 20 24.34 -21.63 6.77
C ASN A 20 23.23 -21.33 5.74
N SER A 21 22.05 -20.91 6.19
CA SER A 21 21.24 -19.91 5.50
C SER A 21 20.05 -19.51 6.40
N HIS A 22 19.68 -18.23 6.39
CA HIS A 22 18.54 -17.72 7.16
C HIS A 22 17.16 -18.20 6.66
N LYS A 23 17.07 -19.13 5.71
CA LYS A 23 15.81 -19.44 5.01
C LYS A 23 15.09 -20.71 5.46
N ASP A 24 15.74 -21.69 6.09
CA ASP A 24 15.08 -22.97 6.39
C ASP A 24 15.31 -23.42 7.85
N ARG A 25 14.73 -22.68 8.81
CA ARG A 25 14.64 -23.13 10.20
C ARG A 25 13.30 -23.82 10.44
N LEU A 26 13.37 -25.09 10.82
CA LEU A 26 12.22 -25.89 11.26
C LEU A 26 12.00 -25.69 12.76
N VAL A 27 10.74 -25.53 13.16
CA VAL A 27 10.33 -25.44 14.57
C VAL A 27 9.45 -26.65 14.88
N VAL A 28 9.81 -27.37 15.94
CA VAL A 28 8.99 -28.44 16.53
C VAL A 28 8.31 -27.89 17.78
N LEU A 29 6.98 -27.84 17.78
CA LEU A 29 6.20 -27.40 18.94
C LEU A 29 5.75 -28.63 19.72
N ASN A 30 6.28 -28.81 20.94
CA ASN A 30 5.87 -29.91 21.81
C ASN A 30 4.95 -29.35 22.91
N HIS A 31 3.62 -29.38 22.68
CA HIS A 31 2.65 -28.84 23.64
C HIS A 31 2.00 -29.97 24.45
N LYS A 32 2.51 -30.24 25.66
CA LYS A 32 1.68 -30.84 26.71
C LYS A 32 0.84 -29.74 27.38
N SER A 33 -0.44 -29.74 27.03
CA SER A 33 -1.58 -29.03 27.65
C SER A 33 -1.44 -27.52 27.89
N LEU A 34 -2.07 -26.71 27.04
CA LEU A 34 -2.67 -25.40 27.36
C LEU A 34 -3.29 -24.83 26.08
N ILE A 35 -4.58 -25.08 25.86
CA ILE A 35 -5.61 -24.32 25.10
C ILE A 35 -6.83 -25.26 25.10
N LYS A 36 -7.47 -25.45 26.26
CA LYS A 36 -8.76 -26.17 26.35
C LYS A 36 -9.86 -25.37 27.04
N HIS A 37 -9.60 -24.10 27.38
CA HIS A 37 -10.54 -23.25 28.12
C HIS A 37 -10.85 -21.87 27.47
N SER A 38 -10.32 -21.55 26.28
CA SER A 38 -10.74 -20.32 25.54
C SER A 38 -11.42 -20.60 24.19
N ILE A 39 -11.61 -21.87 23.84
CA ILE A 39 -12.32 -22.28 22.61
C ILE A 39 -13.78 -22.66 22.90
N LYS A 40 -14.12 -22.97 24.16
CA LYS A 40 -15.49 -23.37 24.57
C LYS A 40 -16.49 -22.20 24.53
N ASP A 41 -16.02 -20.97 24.74
CA ASP A 41 -16.90 -19.79 24.78
C ASP A 41 -17.21 -19.23 23.38
N ILE A 42 -16.41 -19.57 22.36
CA ILE A 42 -16.64 -19.18 20.96
C ILE A 42 -17.57 -20.19 20.26
N ILE A 43 -17.61 -21.43 20.73
CA ILE A 43 -18.41 -22.51 20.13
C ILE A 43 -19.88 -22.50 20.60
N THR A 44 -20.23 -21.74 21.65
CA THR A 44 -21.59 -21.81 22.25
C THR A 44 -22.60 -20.80 21.67
N SER A 45 -22.28 -20.04 20.61
CA SER A 45 -23.21 -19.03 20.07
C SER A 45 -23.67 -19.20 18.61
N GLN A 46 -23.38 -20.32 17.93
CA GLN A 46 -23.92 -20.54 16.58
C GLN A 46 -24.28 -22.01 16.34
N ARG A 47 -25.58 -22.32 16.46
CA ARG A 47 -26.20 -23.50 15.83
C ARG A 47 -27.27 -23.00 14.87
N ASN A 48 -27.35 -23.71 13.73
CA ASN A 48 -28.33 -23.66 12.65
C ASN A 48 -27.92 -22.80 11.44
N VAL A 49 -27.31 -23.44 10.43
CA VAL A 49 -27.82 -23.49 9.05
C VAL A 49 -27.36 -24.81 8.42
N GLN A 50 -28.30 -25.62 7.94
CA GLN A 50 -28.12 -26.74 7.02
C GLN A 50 -28.46 -26.25 5.60
N ASP A 51 -27.64 -26.58 4.60
CA ASP A 51 -28.11 -27.17 3.33
C ASP A 51 -26.90 -27.65 2.48
N PRO A 52 -26.96 -28.80 1.78
CA PRO A 52 -25.91 -29.33 0.93
C PRO A 52 -26.20 -29.07 -0.56
N ASP A 53 -25.16 -28.87 -1.37
CA ASP A 53 -24.83 -29.67 -2.55
C ASP A 53 -23.65 -29.01 -3.28
N ILE A 54 -22.92 -29.81 -4.06
CA ILE A 54 -22.18 -29.50 -5.30
C ILE A 54 -21.05 -30.53 -5.40
N ARG A 55 -21.43 -31.66 -6.03
CA ARG A 55 -20.54 -32.54 -6.78
C ARG A 55 -20.49 -32.06 -8.24
N ASP A 56 -19.33 -32.33 -8.85
CA ASP A 56 -19.07 -32.41 -10.29
C ASP A 56 -18.87 -31.09 -11.08
N GLN A 57 -17.63 -30.86 -11.52
CA GLN A 57 -17.24 -30.93 -12.94
C GLN A 57 -15.76 -30.52 -13.13
N ILE A 58 -14.90 -31.48 -13.48
CA ILE A 58 -13.53 -31.27 -14.01
C ILE A 58 -13.42 -32.05 -15.32
N SER A 59 -13.21 -31.32 -16.42
CA SER A 59 -12.71 -31.70 -17.77
C SER A 59 -13.34 -30.71 -18.77
N PHE A 60 -12.68 -30.09 -19.74
CA PHE A 60 -11.50 -30.39 -20.55
C PHE A 60 -11.15 -29.09 -21.32
N MET A 61 -9.89 -28.90 -21.76
CA MET A 61 -9.50 -28.42 -23.11
C MET A 61 -8.11 -27.75 -23.14
N VAL A 62 -7.18 -28.48 -23.75
CA VAL A 62 -5.97 -27.99 -24.41
C VAL A 62 -6.39 -27.51 -25.81
N LEU A 63 -5.92 -26.33 -26.26
CA LEU A 63 -5.78 -25.99 -27.68
C LEU A 63 -4.72 -24.89 -27.90
N GLU A 64 -3.71 -25.32 -28.65
CA GLU A 64 -2.63 -24.72 -29.44
C GLU A 64 -2.54 -23.18 -29.63
N ARG A 65 -1.33 -22.66 -29.42
CA ARG A 65 -0.85 -21.35 -29.88
C ARG A 65 -0.30 -21.46 -31.31
N LYS A 66 -0.68 -20.52 -32.18
CA LYS A 66 0.04 -20.22 -33.43
C LYS A 66 0.77 -18.89 -33.28
N GLU A 67 2.08 -18.91 -33.50
CA GLU A 67 2.94 -17.72 -33.57
C GLU A 67 2.88 -17.09 -34.97
N LEU A 68 2.94 -15.76 -35.03
CA LEU A 68 3.13 -14.98 -36.26
C LEU A 68 4.46 -14.21 -36.15
N PRO A 69 5.26 -14.12 -37.23
CA PRO A 69 6.59 -13.52 -37.21
C PRO A 69 6.57 -11.98 -37.21
N PRO A 70 7.64 -11.32 -36.73
CA PRO A 70 7.70 -9.88 -36.57
C PRO A 70 8.04 -9.18 -37.89
N THR A 71 7.27 -8.16 -38.25
CA THR A 71 7.65 -7.18 -39.26
C THR A 71 8.20 -5.93 -38.56
N HIS A 72 9.41 -5.52 -38.95
CA HIS A 72 10.03 -4.28 -38.49
C HIS A 72 9.70 -3.13 -39.47
N PRO A 73 8.95 -2.10 -39.07
CA PRO A 73 8.97 -0.82 -39.78
C PRO A 73 10.08 0.05 -39.18
N GLN A 74 10.96 0.53 -40.05
CA GLN A 74 11.93 1.57 -39.74
C GLN A 74 11.20 2.81 -39.20
N HIS A 75 11.59 3.29 -38.01
CA HIS A 75 10.95 4.44 -37.39
C HIS A 75 11.48 5.76 -38.00
N PRO A 76 10.61 6.67 -38.46
CA PRO A 76 10.99 8.05 -38.74
C PRO A 76 11.47 8.71 -37.45
N THR A 77 12.43 9.63 -37.57
CA THR A 77 13.05 10.39 -36.47
C THR A 77 11.96 11.00 -35.58
N ARG A 78 11.64 10.31 -34.48
CA ARG A 78 10.63 10.74 -33.51
C ARG A 78 11.07 12.06 -32.91
N ILE A 79 10.22 13.08 -33.01
CA ILE A 79 10.31 14.27 -32.16
C ILE A 79 10.34 13.77 -30.71
N ILE A 80 11.40 14.13 -29.99
CA ILE A 80 11.62 13.71 -28.62
C ILE A 80 10.64 14.48 -27.73
N ASP A 81 9.59 13.82 -27.23
CA ASP A 81 8.64 14.41 -26.28
C ASP A 81 9.27 14.46 -24.88
N TRP A 82 9.93 15.57 -24.58
CA TRP A 82 10.56 15.83 -23.29
C TRP A 82 9.63 16.65 -22.37
N PRO A 83 9.51 16.32 -21.07
CA PRO A 83 8.71 17.12 -20.16
C PRO A 83 9.41 18.47 -19.88
N HIS A 84 8.84 19.55 -20.42
CA HIS A 84 9.36 20.91 -20.21
C HIS A 84 8.85 21.58 -18.93
N LYS A 85 7.75 21.06 -18.35
CA LYS A 85 7.14 21.55 -17.12
C LYS A 85 6.50 20.40 -16.37
N VAL A 86 6.19 20.62 -15.10
CA VAL A 86 5.35 19.72 -14.32
C VAL A 86 3.93 19.76 -14.90
N GLU A 87 3.40 18.60 -15.23
CA GLU A 87 1.99 18.43 -15.58
C GLU A 87 1.27 17.83 -14.37
N CYS A 88 0.03 18.21 -14.09
CA CYS A 88 -0.74 17.67 -12.97
C CYS A 88 -2.23 17.75 -13.30
N GLU A 89 -2.96 16.68 -13.02
CA GLU A 89 -4.39 16.56 -13.26
C GLU A 89 -5.24 17.35 -12.25
N MET A 90 -4.63 17.87 -11.18
CA MET A 90 -5.30 18.67 -10.16
C MET A 90 -5.79 20.02 -10.71
N ASN A 91 -7.00 20.42 -10.31
CA ASN A 91 -7.52 21.75 -10.62
C ASN A 91 -6.94 22.78 -9.63
N ILE A 92 -5.78 23.31 -9.96
CA ILE A 92 -4.98 24.17 -9.07
C ILE A 92 -5.75 25.43 -8.61
N LEU A 93 -6.55 26.03 -9.50
CA LEU A 93 -7.37 27.20 -9.15
C LEU A 93 -8.45 26.84 -8.13
N PHE A 94 -9.10 25.69 -8.31
CA PHE A 94 -10.13 25.24 -7.38
C PHE A 94 -9.53 24.80 -6.03
N TRP A 95 -8.35 24.19 -6.03
CA TRP A 95 -7.59 23.92 -4.81
C TRP A 95 -7.28 25.20 -4.02
N GLN A 96 -6.79 26.24 -4.70
CA GLN A 96 -6.50 27.53 -4.07
C GLN A 96 -7.77 28.16 -3.50
N PHE A 97 -8.89 28.10 -4.24
CA PHE A 97 -10.19 28.56 -3.75
C PHE A 97 -10.64 27.78 -2.52
N ALA A 98 -10.62 26.45 -2.55
CA ALA A 98 -11.11 25.59 -1.47
C ALA A 98 -10.28 25.78 -0.18
N LEU A 99 -8.95 25.83 -0.30
CA LEU A 99 -8.06 26.11 0.83
C LEU A 99 -8.34 27.48 1.45
N LYS A 100 -8.53 28.51 0.62
CA LYS A 100 -8.85 29.86 1.11
C LYS A 100 -10.23 29.89 1.78
N LYS A 101 -11.24 29.26 1.17
CA LYS A 101 -12.60 29.17 1.70
C LYS A 101 -12.63 28.49 3.08
N ALA A 102 -11.81 27.46 3.27
CA ALA A 102 -11.69 26.72 4.52
C ALA A 102 -10.76 27.37 5.56
N GLY A 103 -10.09 28.50 5.25
CA GLY A 103 -9.11 29.11 6.15
C GLY A 103 -7.82 28.29 6.32
N LEU A 104 -7.53 27.40 5.38
CA LEU A 104 -6.45 26.40 5.42
C LEU A 104 -5.19 26.82 4.65
N SER A 105 -5.17 28.02 4.05
CA SER A 105 -4.11 28.46 3.15
C SER A 105 -2.72 28.53 3.79
N GLU A 106 -2.62 28.98 5.04
CA GLU A 106 -1.32 29.07 5.74
C GLU A 106 -0.80 27.68 6.11
N MET A 107 -1.66 26.85 6.70
CA MET A 107 -1.32 25.48 7.08
C MET A 107 -0.83 24.68 5.87
N TYR A 108 -1.49 24.81 4.72
CA TYR A 108 -1.21 24.05 3.50
C TYR A 108 -0.62 24.93 2.39
N ALA A 109 0.23 25.89 2.76
CA ALA A 109 0.85 26.84 1.83
C ALA A 109 1.71 26.15 0.74
N ASP A 110 2.20 24.94 1.02
CA ASP A 110 3.03 24.14 0.13
C ASP A 110 2.25 23.38 -0.95
N ILE A 111 0.94 23.17 -0.78
CA ILE A 111 0.13 22.30 -1.66
C ILE A 111 -0.01 22.86 -3.08
N VAL A 112 -0.43 24.12 -3.21
CA VAL A 112 -0.60 24.77 -4.51
C VAL A 112 0.73 24.89 -5.27
N PRO A 113 1.83 25.34 -4.65
CA PRO A 113 3.17 25.25 -5.25
C PRO A 113 3.56 23.82 -5.63
N GLY A 114 3.29 22.83 -4.78
CA GLY A 114 3.59 21.43 -5.05
C GLY A 114 2.88 20.87 -6.29
N PHE A 115 1.62 21.25 -6.53
CA PHE A 115 0.94 20.86 -7.77
C PHE A 115 1.47 21.58 -9.02
N LYS A 116 1.97 22.83 -8.87
CA LYS A 116 2.53 23.62 -9.99
C LYS A 116 3.96 23.23 -10.35
N PHE A 117 4.78 22.94 -9.35
CA PHE A 117 6.23 22.80 -9.47
C PHE A 117 6.74 21.43 -9.04
N GLY A 118 5.85 20.55 -8.56
CA GLY A 118 6.16 19.21 -8.10
C GLY A 118 6.52 19.16 -6.62
N PHE A 119 6.23 18.02 -5.98
CA PHE A 119 6.57 17.76 -4.59
C PHE A 119 7.98 17.17 -4.48
N SER A 120 8.75 17.63 -3.50
CA SER A 120 10.05 17.03 -3.19
C SER A 120 9.84 15.73 -2.39
N GLN A 121 10.54 14.67 -2.81
CA GLN A 121 10.69 13.41 -2.08
C GLN A 121 11.96 13.38 -1.23
N GLY A 122 12.60 14.53 -0.98
CA GLY A 122 13.81 14.63 -0.17
C GLY A 122 15.08 14.06 -0.81
N ILE A 123 15.04 13.62 -2.06
CA ILE A 123 16.21 13.18 -2.82
C ILE A 123 17.03 14.44 -3.18
N PRO A 124 18.26 14.60 -2.68
CA PRO A 124 19.13 15.70 -3.03
C PRO A 124 19.75 15.48 -4.40
N SER A 125 20.22 16.57 -5.02
CA SER A 125 21.12 16.45 -6.16
C SER A 125 22.41 15.75 -5.70
N HIS A 126 22.83 14.72 -6.43
CA HIS A 126 24.04 13.96 -6.12
C HIS A 126 24.67 13.38 -7.40
N GLU A 127 25.94 13.02 -7.31
CA GLU A 127 26.74 12.38 -8.36
C GLU A 127 27.40 11.12 -7.78
N LEU A 128 27.94 10.26 -8.65
CA LEU A 128 28.66 9.03 -8.27
C LEU A 128 30.09 9.08 -8.80
N GLY A 129 30.91 9.96 -8.21
CA GLY A 129 32.23 10.30 -8.74
C GLY A 129 32.12 10.92 -10.14
N ASP A 130 33.00 10.53 -11.06
CA ASP A 130 33.03 11.04 -12.44
C ASP A 130 32.01 10.37 -13.37
N LYS A 131 31.15 9.48 -12.86
CA LYS A 131 30.14 8.80 -13.66
C LYS A 131 29.10 9.79 -14.16
N LYS A 132 28.81 9.75 -15.47
CA LYS A 132 27.69 10.51 -16.07
C LYS A 132 26.32 9.86 -15.86
N PHE A 133 26.30 8.55 -15.57
CA PHE A 133 25.07 7.85 -15.26
C PHE A 133 25.32 6.56 -14.46
N PHE A 134 24.27 6.07 -13.81
CA PHE A 134 24.25 4.74 -13.19
C PHE A 134 22.97 4.02 -13.61
N ILE A 135 23.10 3.01 -14.48
CA ILE A 135 21.98 2.28 -15.07
C ILE A 135 22.19 0.79 -14.83
N PRO A 136 21.84 0.27 -13.64
CA PRO A 136 21.97 -1.15 -13.37
C PRO A 136 20.96 -1.95 -14.20
N PRO A 137 21.29 -3.20 -14.58
CA PRO A 137 20.33 -4.06 -15.26
C PRO A 137 19.13 -4.35 -14.34
N ASN A 138 17.96 -4.54 -14.95
CA ASN A 138 16.77 -5.00 -14.25
C ASN A 138 17.02 -6.35 -13.56
N HIS A 139 16.34 -6.60 -12.44
CA HIS A 139 16.38 -7.90 -11.77
C HIS A 139 15.85 -8.99 -12.70
N CYS A 140 16.41 -10.19 -12.65
CA CYS A 140 15.93 -11.33 -13.44
C CYS A 140 14.41 -11.58 -13.23
N SER A 141 13.91 -11.30 -12.03
CA SER A 141 12.48 -11.42 -11.70
C SER A 141 11.57 -10.49 -12.50
N ALA A 142 12.07 -9.40 -13.09
CA ALA A 142 11.27 -8.49 -13.91
C ALA A 142 10.60 -9.20 -15.10
N THR A 143 11.23 -10.25 -15.64
CA THR A 143 10.68 -11.08 -16.73
C THR A 143 9.34 -11.72 -16.38
N LEU A 144 9.13 -12.10 -15.11
CA LEU A 144 7.86 -12.65 -14.61
C LEU A 144 6.70 -11.65 -14.72
N ALA A 145 7.01 -10.35 -14.81
CA ALA A 145 6.05 -9.26 -14.93
C ALA A 145 6.17 -8.50 -16.25
N ALA A 146 6.86 -9.04 -17.26
CA ALA A 146 7.21 -8.31 -18.49
C ALA A 146 6.01 -7.62 -19.14
N GLU A 147 4.94 -8.37 -19.41
CA GLU A 147 3.72 -7.85 -20.02
C GLU A 147 3.05 -6.76 -19.15
N LYS A 148 3.08 -6.92 -17.82
CA LYS A 148 2.52 -5.93 -16.88
C LYS A 148 3.35 -4.65 -16.85
N ILE A 149 4.67 -4.76 -16.88
CA ILE A 149 5.59 -3.62 -16.94
C ILE A 149 5.36 -2.84 -18.23
N GLU A 150 5.35 -3.54 -19.37
CA GLU A 150 5.16 -2.92 -20.68
C GLU A 150 3.80 -2.21 -20.78
N LYS A 151 2.71 -2.88 -20.40
CA LYS A 151 1.36 -2.27 -20.36
C LYS A 151 1.31 -1.06 -19.41
N SER A 152 1.96 -1.15 -18.25
CA SER A 152 2.03 -0.04 -17.30
C SER A 152 2.76 1.16 -17.91
N PHE A 153 3.94 0.95 -18.50
CA PHE A 153 4.73 2.03 -19.09
C PHE A 153 3.96 2.70 -20.23
N LYS A 154 3.36 1.92 -21.15
CA LYS A 154 2.51 2.47 -22.21
C LYS A 154 1.36 3.33 -21.66
N LYS A 155 0.68 2.87 -20.61
CA LYS A 155 -0.42 3.63 -19.98
C LYS A 155 0.08 4.92 -19.34
N GLU A 156 1.20 4.87 -18.62
CA GLU A 156 1.75 6.04 -17.93
C GLU A 156 2.35 7.07 -18.90
N VAL A 157 2.94 6.62 -20.01
CA VAL A 157 3.37 7.49 -21.13
C VAL A 157 2.18 8.14 -21.82
N ALA A 158 1.15 7.36 -22.18
CA ALA A 158 -0.06 7.91 -22.77
C ALA A 158 -0.77 8.93 -21.86
N SER A 159 -0.62 8.78 -20.54
CA SER A 159 -1.16 9.72 -19.56
C SER A 159 -0.21 10.89 -19.23
N ARG A 160 0.93 11.02 -19.91
CA ARG A 160 1.96 12.05 -19.65
C ARG A 160 2.44 12.07 -18.19
N ARG A 161 2.52 10.90 -17.58
CA ARG A 161 3.07 10.69 -16.23
C ARG A 161 4.48 10.10 -16.27
N MET A 162 4.81 9.42 -17.36
CA MET A 162 6.16 9.01 -17.72
C MET A 162 6.51 9.53 -19.11
N PHE A 163 7.80 9.72 -19.39
CA PHE A 163 8.28 10.20 -20.68
C PHE A 163 9.41 9.30 -21.18
N GLY A 164 9.39 8.95 -22.46
CA GLY A 164 10.33 8.02 -23.08
C GLY A 164 9.65 7.06 -24.06
N PRO A 165 10.36 6.00 -24.51
CA PRO A 165 11.73 5.67 -24.12
C PRO A 165 12.74 6.68 -24.67
N PHE A 166 13.77 6.96 -23.88
CA PHE A 166 14.94 7.75 -24.24
C PHE A 166 16.18 6.87 -24.33
N SER A 167 17.14 7.28 -25.16
CA SER A 167 18.50 6.73 -25.17
C SER A 167 19.37 7.38 -24.08
N ILE A 168 20.52 6.76 -23.81
CA ILE A 168 21.52 7.31 -22.87
C ILE A 168 22.01 8.68 -23.35
N GLU A 169 22.21 8.86 -24.66
CA GLU A 169 22.66 10.13 -25.25
C GLU A 169 21.61 11.23 -25.06
N GLN A 170 20.33 10.90 -25.25
CA GLN A 170 19.22 11.85 -25.06
C GLN A 170 19.14 12.31 -23.60
N MET A 171 19.25 11.38 -22.65
CA MET A 171 19.27 11.69 -21.22
C MET A 171 20.50 12.51 -20.82
N SER A 172 21.68 12.15 -21.34
CA SER A 172 22.96 12.83 -21.05
C SER A 172 23.03 14.25 -21.62
N ARG A 173 22.23 14.57 -22.64
CA ARG A 173 22.07 15.97 -23.13
C ARG A 173 21.25 16.83 -22.17
N LYS A 174 20.42 16.22 -21.33
CA LYS A 174 19.51 16.92 -20.42
C LYS A 174 20.00 16.95 -18.98
N PHE A 175 20.68 15.90 -18.55
CA PHE A 175 21.16 15.76 -17.19
C PHE A 175 22.67 15.55 -17.18
N ARG A 176 23.35 16.29 -16.29
CA ARG A 176 24.78 16.09 -16.01
C ARG A 176 25.03 14.68 -15.44
N PHE A 177 24.15 14.26 -14.53
CA PHE A 177 24.10 12.92 -13.99
C PHE A 177 22.66 12.44 -13.87
N PHE A 178 22.40 11.17 -14.17
CA PHE A 178 21.12 10.51 -13.90
C PHE A 178 21.34 9.04 -13.53
N ARG A 179 20.37 8.45 -12.85
CA ARG A 179 20.41 7.03 -12.50
C ARG A 179 19.07 6.37 -12.64
N SER A 180 19.08 5.10 -13.07
CA SER A 180 17.88 4.26 -13.02
C SER A 180 17.84 3.41 -11.76
N SER A 181 16.63 3.04 -11.38
CA SER A 181 16.37 1.99 -10.40
C SER A 181 15.90 0.73 -11.12
N PRO A 182 16.44 -0.46 -10.79
CA PRO A 182 16.13 -1.66 -11.53
C PRO A 182 14.70 -2.13 -11.23
N MET A 183 13.99 -2.45 -12.29
CA MET A 183 12.69 -3.11 -12.20
C MET A 183 12.87 -4.56 -11.73
N GLY A 184 11.87 -5.08 -11.03
CA GLY A 184 11.78 -6.48 -10.63
C GLY A 184 10.32 -6.92 -10.54
N ALA A 185 10.10 -8.12 -10.02
CA ALA A 185 8.75 -8.59 -9.70
C ALA A 185 8.70 -9.33 -8.37
N VAL A 186 7.54 -9.23 -7.72
CA VAL A 186 7.20 -9.97 -6.49
C VAL A 186 5.91 -10.75 -6.73
N VAL A 187 5.86 -11.99 -6.23
CA VAL A 187 4.66 -12.82 -6.24
C VAL A 187 3.90 -12.59 -4.93
N ASN A 188 2.69 -12.08 -5.02
CA ASN A 188 1.82 -11.90 -3.86
C ASN A 188 1.30 -13.26 -3.36
N ASN A 189 0.78 -13.30 -2.12
CA ASN A 189 0.24 -14.52 -1.50
C ASN A 189 -0.89 -15.19 -2.31
N ASN A 190 -1.62 -14.42 -3.12
CA ASN A 190 -2.68 -14.93 -4.01
C ASN A 190 -2.15 -15.37 -5.39
N GLY A 191 -0.83 -15.52 -5.55
CA GLY A 191 -0.17 -15.88 -6.81
C GLY A 191 -0.04 -14.73 -7.82
N SER A 192 -0.63 -13.56 -7.55
CA SER A 192 -0.54 -12.43 -8.48
C SER A 192 0.87 -11.83 -8.51
N VAL A 193 1.45 -11.70 -9.70
CA VAL A 193 2.76 -11.07 -9.88
C VAL A 193 2.62 -9.54 -9.96
N ARG A 194 3.39 -8.80 -9.16
CA ARG A 194 3.42 -7.34 -9.15
C ARG A 194 4.82 -6.82 -9.53
N PRO A 195 4.92 -5.89 -10.51
CA PRO A 195 6.19 -5.24 -10.79
C PRO A 195 6.61 -4.33 -9.64
N ILE A 196 7.92 -4.24 -9.39
CA ILE A 196 8.52 -3.37 -8.38
C ILE A 196 9.59 -2.49 -9.01
N ASN A 197 9.73 -1.26 -8.51
CA ASN A 197 10.84 -0.37 -8.79
C ASN A 197 11.77 -0.36 -7.55
N ASN A 198 13.00 -0.85 -7.68
CA ASN A 198 13.87 -1.06 -6.52
C ASN A 198 14.77 0.15 -6.25
N LEU A 199 14.22 1.15 -5.55
CA LEU A 199 14.92 2.36 -5.09
C LEU A 199 15.96 2.09 -3.97
N SER A 200 16.02 0.86 -3.46
CA SER A 200 16.98 0.42 -2.44
C SER A 200 18.15 -0.36 -3.05
N PHE A 201 18.39 -0.24 -4.35
CA PHE A 201 19.51 -0.87 -5.06
C PHE A 201 20.66 0.13 -5.32
N PRO A 202 21.93 -0.32 -5.32
CA PRO A 202 22.44 -1.66 -4.97
C PRO A 202 22.42 -1.93 -3.46
N TRP A 203 22.48 -3.21 -3.08
CA TRP A 203 22.61 -3.61 -1.69
C TRP A 203 24.09 -3.73 -1.30
N ASN A 204 24.46 -3.12 -0.19
CA ASN A 204 25.79 -3.23 0.43
C ASN A 204 26.96 -2.78 -0.46
N ASP A 205 26.73 -1.83 -1.37
CA ASP A 205 27.79 -1.18 -2.14
C ASP A 205 28.17 0.16 -1.48
N PRO A 206 29.37 0.28 -0.89
CA PRO A 206 29.80 1.51 -0.22
C PRO A 206 30.10 2.67 -1.20
N GLU A 207 30.34 2.39 -2.48
CA GLU A 207 30.65 3.41 -3.49
C GLU A 207 29.39 3.98 -4.14
N VAL A 208 28.27 3.23 -4.09
CA VAL A 208 27.01 3.62 -4.73
C VAL A 208 25.88 3.64 -3.70
N PRO A 209 25.65 4.78 -3.02
CA PRO A 209 24.50 4.93 -2.13
C PRO A 209 23.19 4.65 -2.87
N LEU A 210 22.27 4.00 -2.18
CA LEU A 210 20.92 3.70 -2.66
C LEU A 210 20.05 4.97 -2.63
N VAL A 211 19.11 5.13 -3.57
CA VAL A 211 18.31 6.37 -3.68
C VAL A 211 17.59 6.66 -2.35
N ASN A 212 17.08 5.60 -1.71
CA ASN A 212 16.40 5.70 -0.43
C ASN A 212 17.29 6.11 0.75
N SER A 213 18.62 5.96 0.70
CA SER A 213 19.50 6.31 1.84
C SER A 213 19.71 7.81 1.97
N PHE A 214 19.41 8.58 0.92
CA PHE A 214 19.48 10.03 0.97
C PHE A 214 18.26 10.67 1.64
N VAL A 215 17.18 9.91 1.82
CA VAL A 215 15.90 10.43 2.28
C VAL A 215 15.75 10.16 3.77
N ASN A 216 15.62 11.22 4.57
CA ASN A 216 15.29 11.10 5.98
C ASN A 216 13.77 10.94 6.16
N ALA A 217 13.34 9.76 6.60
CA ALA A 217 11.92 9.45 6.81
C ALA A 217 11.21 10.39 7.80
N LYS A 218 11.95 11.01 8.73
CA LYS A 218 11.39 11.94 9.72
C LYS A 218 10.90 13.24 9.10
N ASP A 219 11.37 13.59 7.90
CA ASP A 219 10.94 14.80 7.19
C ASP A 219 9.59 14.56 6.46
N PHE A 220 9.10 13.32 6.46
CA PHE A 220 7.91 12.87 5.73
C PHE A 220 6.94 12.15 6.68
N THR A 221 6.72 12.71 7.87
CA THR A 221 5.79 12.14 8.86
C THR A 221 4.39 11.99 8.29
N THR A 222 3.79 10.83 8.49
CA THR A 222 2.40 10.56 8.12
C THR A 222 1.49 10.75 9.33
N THR A 223 0.29 11.28 9.10
CA THR A 223 -0.73 11.58 10.12
C THR A 223 -1.84 10.53 10.13
N TRP A 224 -1.53 9.29 9.75
CA TRP A 224 -2.53 8.23 9.55
C TRP A 224 -3.27 7.90 10.85
N GLU A 225 -4.59 7.82 10.77
CA GLU A 225 -5.43 7.45 11.90
C GLU A 225 -5.52 5.92 12.01
N ASP A 226 -4.75 5.36 12.94
CA ASP A 226 -4.68 3.92 13.18
C ASP A 226 -5.94 3.34 13.86
N PHE A 227 -5.96 2.01 14.02
CA PHE A 227 -7.05 1.31 14.69
C PHE A 227 -7.42 1.91 16.04
N LYS A 228 -6.45 2.32 16.85
CA LYS A 228 -6.70 2.83 18.21
C LYS A 228 -7.39 4.19 18.15
N VAL A 229 -6.98 5.04 17.20
CA VAL A 229 -7.61 6.36 16.97
C VAL A 229 -9.09 6.16 16.58
N VAL A 230 -9.35 5.30 15.59
CA VAL A 230 -10.72 4.99 15.14
C VAL A 230 -11.54 4.37 16.27
N ALA A 231 -11.00 3.36 16.98
CA ALA A 231 -11.70 2.70 18.08
C ALA A 231 -12.06 3.68 19.22
N LYS A 232 -11.15 4.59 19.57
CA LYS A 232 -11.40 5.61 20.59
C LYS A 232 -12.55 6.53 20.18
N PHE A 233 -12.60 6.92 18.91
CA PHE A 233 -13.71 7.73 18.38
C PHE A 233 -15.05 6.99 18.48
N PHE A 234 -15.14 5.75 17.98
CA PHE A 234 -16.39 4.98 18.02
C PHE A 234 -16.89 4.75 19.45
N LYS A 235 -15.97 4.51 20.38
CA LYS A 235 -16.30 4.36 21.82
C LYS A 235 -16.88 5.65 22.41
N ALA A 236 -16.44 6.81 21.93
CA ALA A 236 -16.89 8.13 22.42
C ALA A 236 -18.19 8.62 21.76
N LEU A 237 -18.67 7.95 20.70
CA LEU A 237 -19.92 8.34 20.05
C LEU A 237 -21.09 8.27 21.04
N THR A 238 -21.91 9.32 21.08
CA THR A 238 -23.14 9.35 21.87
C THR A 238 -24.38 8.94 21.06
N LYS A 239 -24.29 9.01 19.72
CA LYS A 239 -25.38 8.71 18.78
C LYS A 239 -24.90 7.82 17.62
N PRO A 240 -25.81 7.10 16.93
CA PRO A 240 -25.50 6.37 15.71
C PRO A 240 -24.98 7.29 14.59
N VAL A 241 -24.00 6.80 13.83
CA VAL A 241 -23.44 7.47 12.66
C VAL A 241 -23.50 6.59 11.42
N LEU A 242 -23.49 7.22 10.25
CA LEU A 242 -23.32 6.54 8.97
C LEU A 242 -21.88 6.68 8.48
N LEU A 243 -21.41 5.65 7.80
CA LEU A 243 -20.04 5.44 7.37
C LEU A 243 -19.99 5.26 5.85
N ALA A 244 -19.00 5.86 5.20
CA ALA A 244 -18.72 5.64 3.77
C ALA A 244 -17.21 5.62 3.51
N LEU A 245 -16.81 4.94 2.44
CA LEU A 245 -15.42 4.83 2.01
C LEU A 245 -15.15 5.70 0.79
N PHE A 246 -13.95 6.25 0.73
CA PHE A 246 -13.39 6.90 -0.45
C PHE A 246 -11.93 6.45 -0.61
N ASP A 247 -11.60 5.91 -1.77
CA ASP A 247 -10.24 5.45 -2.14
C ASP A 247 -9.65 6.39 -3.18
N TRP A 248 -8.44 6.89 -2.94
CA TRP A 248 -7.71 7.65 -3.96
C TRP A 248 -7.19 6.71 -5.04
N GLU A 249 -7.72 6.82 -6.27
CA GLU A 249 -7.29 5.93 -7.34
C GLU A 249 -5.81 6.14 -7.68
N LYS A 250 -4.98 5.12 -7.45
CA LYS A 250 -3.54 5.22 -7.71
C LYS A 250 -2.92 6.47 -7.06
N ALA A 251 -3.31 6.78 -5.83
CA ALA A 251 -2.92 7.94 -5.03
C ALA A 251 -1.58 8.59 -5.41
N TYR A 252 -0.47 7.85 -5.30
CA TYR A 252 0.88 8.34 -5.61
C TYR A 252 1.06 8.86 -7.05
N ARG A 253 0.42 8.21 -8.04
CA ARG A 253 0.51 8.60 -9.46
C ARG A 253 -0.18 9.91 -9.77
N GLN A 254 -1.12 10.35 -8.94
CA GLN A 254 -1.78 11.66 -9.10
C GLN A 254 -0.89 12.82 -8.66
N ILE A 255 0.21 12.55 -7.95
CA ILE A 255 1.06 13.58 -7.36
C ILE A 255 2.37 13.74 -8.17
N PRO A 256 2.64 14.94 -8.72
CA PRO A 256 3.88 15.20 -9.44
C PRO A 256 5.10 15.29 -8.51
N THR A 257 6.27 14.92 -9.01
CA THR A 257 7.55 15.12 -8.33
C THR A 257 8.27 16.36 -8.85
N HIS A 258 9.04 17.01 -7.98
CA HIS A 258 9.81 18.20 -8.34
C HIS A 258 10.87 17.86 -9.41
N PRO A 259 11.02 18.65 -10.50
CA PRO A 259 11.92 18.35 -11.61
C PRO A 259 13.38 18.11 -11.24
N SER A 260 13.86 18.73 -10.15
CA SER A 260 15.22 18.50 -9.65
C SER A 260 15.50 17.05 -9.24
N GLN A 261 14.46 16.23 -9.04
CA GLN A 261 14.56 14.84 -8.62
C GLN A 261 14.34 13.84 -9.74
N TRP A 262 13.83 14.28 -10.89
CA TRP A 262 13.61 13.43 -12.06
C TRP A 262 14.86 12.64 -12.50
N PRO A 263 16.10 13.18 -12.45
CA PRO A 263 17.30 12.41 -12.82
C PRO A 263 17.52 11.15 -11.98
N PHE A 264 16.89 11.06 -10.80
CA PHE A 264 17.02 9.93 -9.87
C PHE A 264 15.79 9.01 -9.87
N LEU A 265 14.79 9.33 -10.71
CA LEU A 265 13.52 8.62 -10.86
C LEU A 265 13.40 8.03 -12.27
N VAL A 266 14.52 7.60 -12.84
CA VAL A 266 14.55 6.93 -14.15
C VAL A 266 14.29 5.44 -13.94
N VAL A 267 13.53 4.83 -14.85
CA VAL A 267 13.34 3.37 -14.93
C VAL A 267 13.70 2.87 -16.32
N GLN A 268 14.22 1.65 -16.39
CA GLN A 268 14.59 1.02 -17.66
C GLN A 268 13.58 -0.09 -17.99
N ASP A 269 13.06 -0.12 -19.22
CA ASP A 269 12.26 -1.25 -19.69
C ASP A 269 13.13 -2.49 -19.98
N LEU A 270 12.50 -3.60 -20.38
CA LEU A 270 13.20 -4.85 -20.66
C LEU A 270 14.00 -4.82 -21.98
N ASN A 271 13.82 -3.78 -22.81
CA ASN A 271 14.51 -3.58 -24.08
C ASN A 271 15.62 -2.52 -23.97
N GLY A 272 15.91 -2.04 -22.76
CA GLY A 272 16.95 -1.04 -22.50
C GLY A 272 16.49 0.42 -22.62
N GLY A 273 15.24 0.69 -22.98
CA GLY A 273 14.68 2.03 -23.10
C GLY A 273 14.52 2.70 -21.73
N LEU A 274 14.95 3.97 -21.63
CA LEU A 274 14.90 4.73 -20.38
C LEU A 274 13.66 5.60 -20.31
N TYR A 275 12.97 5.61 -19.17
CA TYR A 275 11.79 6.42 -18.96
C TYR A 275 11.98 7.32 -17.75
N LEU A 276 11.64 8.59 -17.92
CA LEU A 276 11.60 9.56 -16.85
C LEU A 276 10.24 9.49 -16.16
N ASP A 277 10.22 9.13 -14.88
CA ASP A 277 8.98 9.13 -14.09
C ASP A 277 8.80 10.47 -13.37
N THR A 278 7.71 11.16 -13.70
CA THR A 278 7.42 12.52 -13.19
C THR A 278 6.44 12.52 -12.03
N ARG A 279 6.07 11.34 -11.52
CA ARG A 279 5.15 11.15 -10.40
C ARG A 279 5.82 10.47 -9.22
N ILE A 280 5.17 10.53 -8.07
CA ILE A 280 5.59 9.75 -6.92
C ILE A 280 5.50 8.26 -7.29
N THR A 281 6.59 7.54 -7.06
CA THR A 281 6.66 6.10 -7.27
C THR A 281 6.52 5.37 -5.95
N PHE A 282 5.92 4.19 -6.02
CA PHE A 282 5.86 3.31 -4.87
C PHE A 282 7.26 2.75 -4.59
N GLY A 283 7.64 2.66 -3.30
CA GLY A 283 8.95 2.13 -2.87
C GLY A 283 9.97 3.19 -2.45
N GLY A 284 9.66 4.48 -2.63
CA GLY A 284 10.46 5.59 -2.09
C GLY A 284 10.17 5.82 -0.61
N VAL A 285 11.20 6.09 0.20
CA VAL A 285 11.06 6.37 1.65
C VAL A 285 10.11 7.54 1.92
N ALA A 286 10.14 8.58 1.08
CA ALA A 286 9.28 9.75 1.20
C ALA A 286 7.89 9.59 0.57
N GLY A 287 7.64 8.54 -0.22
CA GLY A 287 6.44 8.45 -1.06
C GLY A 287 5.14 8.60 -0.25
N CYS A 288 5.09 7.95 0.92
CA CYS A 288 3.97 8.04 1.85
C CYS A 288 3.73 9.46 2.40
N GLY A 289 4.77 10.22 2.74
CA GLY A 289 4.61 11.58 3.26
C GLY A 289 4.38 12.61 2.18
N ALA A 290 5.00 12.46 1.01
CA ALA A 290 4.82 13.36 -0.13
C ALA A 290 3.40 13.29 -0.73
N PHE A 291 2.76 12.11 -0.75
CA PHE A 291 1.31 12.00 -0.96
C PHE A 291 0.50 12.42 0.28
N GLY A 292 1.07 12.16 1.46
CA GLY A 292 0.45 12.41 2.76
C GLY A 292 -0.11 13.83 2.89
N ARG A 293 0.69 14.83 2.51
CA ARG A 293 0.33 16.24 2.69
C ARG A 293 -0.86 16.70 1.81
N PRO A 294 -0.89 16.46 0.47
CA PRO A 294 -2.08 16.69 -0.35
C PRO A 294 -3.35 16.01 0.15
N ALA A 295 -3.23 14.76 0.61
CA ALA A 295 -4.38 14.01 1.10
C ALA A 295 -4.89 14.51 2.47
N ASP A 296 -4.01 15.05 3.32
CA ASP A 296 -4.42 15.76 4.55
C ASP A 296 -5.17 17.05 4.21
N ALA A 297 -4.64 17.84 3.28
CA ALA A 297 -5.31 19.06 2.82
C ALA A 297 -6.70 18.76 2.26
N TRP A 298 -6.80 17.71 1.42
CA TRP A 298 -8.08 17.24 0.91
C TRP A 298 -9.04 16.83 2.03
N LYS A 299 -8.58 16.04 3.00
CA LYS A 299 -9.38 15.59 4.15
C LYS A 299 -9.97 16.77 4.90
N ASP A 300 -9.16 17.76 5.23
CA ASP A 300 -9.59 18.93 6.01
C ASP A 300 -10.54 19.82 5.20
N ILE A 301 -10.35 19.92 3.87
CA ILE A 301 -11.32 20.57 2.98
C ILE A 301 -12.66 19.81 2.99
N MET A 302 -12.65 18.47 2.95
CA MET A 302 -13.88 17.68 3.00
C MET A 302 -14.61 17.86 4.34
N GLU A 303 -13.90 17.86 5.46
CA GLU A 303 -14.46 18.11 6.79
C GLU A 303 -15.07 19.51 6.91
N TYR A 304 -14.49 20.51 6.23
CA TYR A 304 -15.03 21.86 6.19
C TYR A 304 -16.25 22.01 5.26
N GLU A 305 -16.18 21.45 4.05
CA GLU A 305 -17.20 21.66 3.01
C GLU A 305 -18.50 20.90 3.30
N PHE A 306 -18.41 19.76 3.97
CA PHE A 306 -19.55 18.87 4.19
C PHE A 306 -19.89 18.73 5.67
N ASN A 307 -21.18 18.51 5.97
CA ASN A 307 -21.64 18.23 7.33
C ASN A 307 -21.27 16.79 7.73
N LEU A 308 -19.99 16.62 8.06
CA LEU A 308 -19.35 15.39 8.50
C LEU A 308 -19.01 15.51 9.99
N VAL A 309 -19.07 14.37 10.68
CA VAL A 309 -18.60 14.28 12.08
C VAL A 309 -17.08 14.15 12.09
N LYS A 310 -16.54 13.35 11.16
CA LYS A 310 -15.10 13.10 11.01
C LYS A 310 -14.80 12.43 9.68
N VAL A 311 -13.61 12.64 9.16
CA VAL A 311 -12.98 11.80 8.14
C VAL A 311 -11.71 11.20 8.73
N PHE A 312 -11.61 9.86 8.69
CA PHE A 312 -10.37 9.15 9.00
C PHE A 312 -9.64 8.82 7.71
N ARG A 313 -8.32 8.81 7.77
CA ARG A 313 -7.44 8.48 6.67
C ARG A 313 -6.41 7.45 7.09
N TRP A 314 -6.32 6.40 6.30
CA TRP A 314 -5.26 5.42 6.35
C TRP A 314 -4.64 5.27 4.96
N VAL A 315 -3.51 5.95 4.75
CA VAL A 315 -2.90 6.06 3.42
C VAL A 315 -3.89 6.64 2.40
N ASP A 316 -4.33 5.85 1.42
CA ASP A 316 -5.28 6.16 0.35
C ASP A 316 -6.74 5.82 0.69
N ASP A 317 -6.97 4.98 1.71
CA ASP A 317 -8.30 4.64 2.21
C ASP A 317 -8.81 5.74 3.17
N ASN A 318 -10.01 6.24 2.93
CA ASN A 318 -10.64 7.26 3.77
C ASN A 318 -12.03 6.80 4.24
N LEU A 319 -12.30 6.93 5.54
CA LEU A 319 -13.58 6.61 6.17
C LEU A 319 -14.29 7.91 6.57
N PHE A 320 -15.36 8.22 5.84
CA PHE A 320 -16.25 9.34 6.09
C PHE A 320 -17.28 8.95 7.12
N VAL A 321 -17.46 9.81 8.13
CA VAL A 321 -18.45 9.64 9.20
C VAL A 321 -19.40 10.82 9.18
N LYS A 322 -20.71 10.56 9.14
CA LYS A 322 -21.74 11.60 9.23
C LYS A 322 -22.84 11.24 10.22
N ASP A 323 -23.54 12.25 10.72
CA ASP A 323 -24.80 12.05 11.43
C ASP A 323 -25.86 11.49 10.47
N LYS A 324 -26.74 10.61 10.96
CA LYS A 324 -27.80 10.01 10.14
C LYS A 324 -28.73 11.03 9.50
N ASN A 325 -28.89 12.21 10.11
CA ASN A 325 -29.74 13.30 9.65
C ASN A 325 -29.02 14.25 8.69
N SER A 326 -27.70 14.10 8.50
CA SER A 326 -26.94 14.92 7.54
C SER A 326 -27.35 14.59 6.10
N SER A 327 -27.65 15.64 5.32
CA SER A 327 -27.99 15.55 3.90
C SER A 327 -26.79 15.23 3.01
N THR A 328 -25.56 15.28 3.53
CA THR A 328 -24.33 14.98 2.76
C THR A 328 -24.41 13.62 2.09
N SER A 329 -24.17 13.59 0.78
CA SER A 329 -24.11 12.35 0.00
C SER A 329 -22.69 12.10 -0.50
N MET A 330 -22.36 10.81 -0.73
CA MET A 330 -21.08 10.46 -1.37
C MET A 330 -20.99 10.95 -2.81
N LYS A 331 -22.13 11.15 -3.49
CA LYS A 331 -22.14 11.75 -4.81
C LYS A 331 -21.59 13.18 -4.77
N ASP A 332 -21.97 13.96 -3.76
CA ASP A 332 -21.50 15.35 -3.63
C ASP A 332 -20.01 15.40 -3.27
N ILE A 333 -19.56 14.52 -2.37
CA ILE A 333 -18.14 14.38 -2.00
C ILE A 333 -17.29 14.01 -3.21
N VAL A 334 -17.74 13.02 -4.01
CA VAL A 334 -17.05 12.61 -5.24
C VAL A 334 -17.04 13.74 -6.24
N ASN A 335 -18.18 14.41 -6.47
CA ASN A 335 -18.25 15.54 -7.41
C ASN A 335 -17.30 16.68 -7.01
N TYR A 336 -17.21 17.01 -5.72
CA TYR A 336 -16.30 18.05 -5.24
C TYR A 336 -14.84 17.62 -5.36
N SER A 337 -14.52 16.35 -5.06
CA SER A 337 -13.19 15.78 -5.23
C SER A 337 -12.76 15.80 -6.71
N THR A 338 -13.65 15.42 -7.62
CA THR A 338 -13.43 15.51 -9.07
C THR A 338 -13.19 16.96 -9.52
N ARG A 339 -13.90 17.95 -8.94
CA ARG A 339 -13.64 19.37 -9.22
C ARG A 339 -12.26 19.84 -8.76
N LEU A 340 -11.71 19.24 -7.70
CA LEU A 340 -10.32 19.42 -7.28
C LEU A 340 -9.32 18.68 -8.20
N GLY A 341 -9.80 17.81 -9.09
CA GLY A 341 -8.97 16.92 -9.91
C GLY A 341 -8.50 15.66 -9.15
N VAL A 342 -9.06 15.40 -7.97
CA VAL A 342 -8.81 14.18 -7.19
C VAL A 342 -9.64 13.04 -7.75
N GLN A 343 -8.98 11.98 -8.22
CA GLN A 343 -9.63 10.82 -8.82
C GLN A 343 -9.91 9.73 -7.79
N THR A 344 -11.09 9.13 -7.87
CA THR A 344 -11.50 7.88 -7.21
C THR A 344 -11.97 6.90 -8.27
N ASN A 345 -11.95 5.61 -7.97
CA ASN A 345 -12.56 4.60 -8.82
C ASN A 345 -14.07 4.50 -8.51
N GLU A 346 -14.91 4.45 -9.54
CA GLU A 346 -16.38 4.38 -9.39
C GLU A 346 -16.86 3.17 -8.58
N GLN A 347 -16.08 2.08 -8.57
CA GLN A 347 -16.41 0.85 -7.84
C GLN A 347 -15.88 0.84 -6.41
N LYS A 348 -15.11 1.86 -6.00
CA LYS A 348 -14.35 1.84 -4.74
C LYS A 348 -14.78 2.88 -3.70
N PHE A 349 -15.75 3.72 -4.00
CA PHE A 349 -16.45 4.46 -2.96
C PHE A 349 -17.73 3.72 -2.58
N SER A 350 -18.11 3.79 -1.31
CA SER A 350 -19.31 3.12 -0.81
C SER A 350 -20.40 4.14 -0.47
N LYS A 351 -21.68 3.73 -0.54
CA LYS A 351 -22.77 4.57 0.00
C LYS A 351 -22.67 4.63 1.52
N PHE A 352 -23.16 5.73 2.10
CA PHE A 352 -23.30 5.84 3.55
C PHE A 352 -24.20 4.71 4.09
N SER A 353 -23.68 3.94 5.03
CA SER A 353 -24.34 2.81 5.68
C SER A 353 -23.90 2.72 7.14
N TYR A 354 -24.57 1.89 7.95
CA TYR A 354 -24.11 1.68 9.33
C TYR A 354 -22.85 0.85 9.42
N GLU A 355 -22.53 0.05 8.40
CA GLU A 355 -21.36 -0.84 8.41
C GLU A 355 -20.43 -0.56 7.24
N GLN A 356 -19.14 -0.42 7.53
CA GLN A 356 -18.10 -0.29 6.51
C GLN A 356 -16.84 -1.05 6.89
N LYS A 357 -16.16 -1.58 5.86
CA LYS A 357 -14.87 -2.25 6.02
C LYS A 357 -13.73 -1.24 5.86
N PHE A 358 -13.10 -0.86 6.97
CA PHE A 358 -11.99 0.08 7.00
C PHE A 358 -10.80 -0.52 7.76
N ILE A 359 -9.57 -0.29 7.26
CA ILE A 359 -8.31 -0.81 7.83
C ILE A 359 -8.35 -2.30 8.18
N GLY A 360 -9.08 -3.09 7.38
CA GLY A 360 -9.17 -4.54 7.53
C GLY A 360 -10.22 -5.06 8.52
N PHE A 361 -10.99 -4.18 9.16
CA PHE A 361 -12.08 -4.49 10.10
C PHE A 361 -13.43 -3.97 9.59
N ILE A 362 -14.53 -4.60 10.02
CA ILE A 362 -15.89 -4.09 9.82
C ILE A 362 -16.25 -3.25 11.03
N TRP A 363 -16.51 -1.96 10.80
CA TRP A 363 -16.92 -1.00 11.80
C TRP A 363 -18.41 -0.76 11.70
N ASN A 364 -19.12 -0.82 12.82
CA ASN A 364 -20.56 -0.55 12.89
C ASN A 364 -20.81 0.76 13.65
N GLY A 365 -21.29 1.78 12.92
CA GLY A 365 -21.57 3.12 13.44
C GLY A 365 -22.86 3.23 14.26
N LYS A 366 -23.71 2.20 14.27
CA LYS A 366 -24.94 2.15 15.07
C LYS A 366 -24.71 1.52 16.44
N ASP A 367 -24.20 0.29 16.42
CA ASP A 367 -24.00 -0.55 17.60
C ASP A 367 -22.62 -0.32 18.24
N LYS A 368 -21.76 0.47 17.58
CA LYS A 368 -20.41 0.85 18.03
C LYS A 368 -19.50 -0.36 18.23
N THR A 369 -19.67 -1.36 17.37
CA THR A 369 -18.89 -2.60 17.38
C THR A 369 -17.84 -2.59 16.28
N VAL A 370 -16.81 -3.42 16.45
CA VAL A 370 -15.79 -3.68 15.45
C VAL A 370 -15.51 -5.18 15.40
N GLN A 371 -15.44 -5.74 14.19
CA GLN A 371 -15.24 -7.17 13.99
C GLN A 371 -14.34 -7.46 12.79
N LEU A 372 -13.84 -8.69 12.70
CA LEU A 372 -13.16 -9.17 11.50
C LEU A 372 -14.19 -9.55 10.43
N PRO A 373 -13.87 -9.35 9.13
CA PRO A 373 -14.64 -9.98 8.06
C PRO A 373 -14.69 -11.50 8.24
N SER A 374 -15.86 -12.11 8.07
CA SER A 374 -16.09 -13.55 8.34
C SER A 374 -15.10 -14.47 7.61
N ALA A 375 -14.79 -14.16 6.34
CA ALA A 375 -13.80 -14.91 5.57
C ALA A 375 -12.39 -14.84 6.20
N LYS A 376 -11.98 -13.66 6.68
CA LYS A 376 -10.69 -13.51 7.40
C LYS A 376 -10.73 -14.24 8.73
N LEU A 377 -11.83 -14.18 9.47
CA LEU A 377 -11.97 -14.89 10.74
C LEU A 377 -11.80 -16.41 10.52
N LEU A 378 -12.52 -16.99 9.55
CA LEU A 378 -12.42 -18.40 9.19
C LEU A 378 -11.00 -18.78 8.75
N GLU A 379 -10.35 -17.93 7.94
CA GLU A 379 -8.95 -18.13 7.53
C GLU A 379 -8.01 -18.18 8.75
N ARG A 380 -8.22 -17.34 9.77
CA ARG A 380 -7.41 -17.34 10.99
C ARG A 380 -7.69 -18.59 11.83
N ILE A 381 -8.94 -19.00 11.96
CA ILE A 381 -9.31 -20.25 12.66
C ILE A 381 -8.62 -21.44 12.01
N ASN A 382 -8.74 -21.60 10.69
CA ASN A 382 -8.13 -22.70 9.95
C ASN A 382 -6.60 -22.72 10.08
N GLN A 383 -5.97 -21.54 10.12
CA GLN A 383 -4.53 -21.47 10.35
C GLN A 383 -4.16 -21.91 11.75
N VAL A 384 -4.86 -21.46 12.78
CA VAL A 384 -4.61 -21.92 14.15
C VAL A 384 -4.79 -23.44 14.25
N LEU A 385 -5.87 -23.98 13.67
CA LEU A 385 -6.13 -25.42 13.66
C LEU A 385 -4.98 -26.23 13.03
N PHE A 386 -4.38 -25.72 11.95
CA PHE A 386 -3.22 -26.36 11.31
C PHE A 386 -2.00 -26.44 12.25
N PHE A 387 -1.78 -25.43 13.09
CA PHE A 387 -0.69 -25.40 14.07
C PHE A 387 -0.99 -26.19 15.35
N LEU A 388 -2.21 -26.68 15.55
CA LEU A 388 -2.59 -27.53 16.68
C LEU A 388 -2.33 -29.02 16.44
N ILE A 389 -1.78 -29.40 15.28
CA ILE A 389 -1.39 -30.78 14.97
C ILE A 389 -0.15 -31.15 15.81
N GLU A 390 -0.32 -32.08 16.77
CA GLU A 390 0.65 -32.39 17.84
C GLU A 390 2.05 -32.85 17.37
N VAL A 391 2.20 -33.28 16.12
CA VAL A 391 3.48 -33.76 15.54
C VAL A 391 3.90 -32.94 14.32
N GLY A 392 3.37 -31.72 14.19
CA GLY A 392 3.66 -30.84 13.06
C GLY A 392 5.07 -30.24 13.12
N ILE A 393 5.85 -30.40 12.05
CA ILE A 393 7.06 -29.61 11.81
C ILE A 393 6.67 -28.43 10.94
N PHE A 394 6.93 -27.21 11.41
CA PHE A 394 6.57 -26.00 10.69
C PHE A 394 7.80 -25.18 10.32
N LEU A 395 7.73 -24.54 9.16
CA LEU A 395 8.71 -23.53 8.79
C LEU A 395 8.53 -22.29 9.66
N PHE A 396 9.64 -21.72 10.14
CA PHE A 396 9.65 -20.53 10.99
C PHE A 396 8.87 -19.35 10.36
N ASN A 397 9.02 -19.12 9.05
CA ASN A 397 8.29 -18.07 8.34
C ASN A 397 6.76 -18.23 8.41
N LYS A 398 6.24 -19.46 8.46
CA LYS A 398 4.80 -19.74 8.59
C LYS A 398 4.33 -19.38 10.00
N VAL A 399 5.16 -19.62 11.02
CA VAL A 399 4.91 -19.22 12.41
C VAL A 399 4.89 -17.70 12.54
N GLU A 400 5.88 -17.00 11.97
CA GLU A 400 5.95 -15.53 11.98
C GLU A 400 4.72 -14.90 11.31
N ILE A 401 4.31 -15.44 10.16
CA ILE A 401 3.10 -15.00 9.46
C ILE A 401 1.86 -15.17 10.35
N LEU A 402 1.71 -16.33 11.01
CA LEU A 402 0.60 -16.57 11.92
C LEU A 402 0.64 -15.61 13.12
N ALA A 403 1.80 -15.44 13.76
CA ALA A 403 1.97 -14.55 14.90
C ALA A 403 1.61 -13.10 14.54
N GLY A 404 2.08 -12.59 13.39
CA GLY A 404 1.71 -11.26 12.88
C GLY A 404 0.21 -11.13 12.62
N ARG A 405 -0.42 -12.17 12.08
CA ARG A 405 -1.87 -12.21 11.83
C ARG A 405 -2.69 -12.25 13.12
N LEU A 406 -2.27 -13.00 14.13
CA LEU A 406 -2.93 -13.05 15.43
C LEU A 406 -2.73 -11.75 16.22
N ASN A 407 -1.58 -11.10 16.08
CA ASN A 407 -1.38 -9.74 16.59
C ASN A 407 -2.38 -8.74 16.00
N HIS A 408 -2.72 -8.88 14.71
CA HIS A 408 -3.79 -8.09 14.11
C HIS A 408 -5.17 -8.40 14.71
N VAL A 409 -5.49 -9.67 15.01
CA VAL A 409 -6.73 -10.03 15.72
C VAL A 409 -6.75 -9.45 17.14
N ALA A 410 -5.60 -9.38 17.80
CA ALA A 410 -5.48 -8.88 19.16
C ALA A 410 -5.79 -7.37 19.30
N TYR A 411 -6.00 -6.63 18.20
CA TYR A 411 -6.57 -5.28 18.25
C TYR A 411 -8.03 -5.29 18.73
N ILE A 412 -8.83 -6.26 18.30
CA ILE A 412 -10.25 -6.38 18.69
C ILE A 412 -10.44 -7.30 19.91
N LEU A 413 -9.47 -8.16 20.21
CA LEU A 413 -9.45 -9.04 21.38
C LEU A 413 -8.14 -8.84 22.17
N PRO A 414 -7.98 -7.73 22.92
CA PRO A 414 -6.73 -7.38 23.59
C PRO A 414 -6.21 -8.45 24.56
N GLN A 415 -7.09 -9.26 25.14
CA GLN A 415 -6.74 -10.38 26.01
C GLN A 415 -5.85 -11.43 25.31
N LEU A 416 -5.93 -11.56 23.98
CA LEU A 416 -5.08 -12.48 23.22
C LEU A 416 -3.59 -12.11 23.30
N LYS A 417 -3.26 -10.84 23.57
CA LYS A 417 -1.86 -10.40 23.70
C LYS A 417 -1.11 -11.11 24.82
N ALA A 418 -1.80 -11.53 25.88
CA ALA A 418 -1.16 -12.28 26.97
C ALA A 418 -0.66 -13.67 26.53
N TYR A 419 -1.21 -14.20 25.43
CA TYR A 419 -0.87 -15.53 24.90
C TYR A 419 0.01 -15.45 23.64
N LEU A 420 0.14 -14.26 23.05
CA LEU A 420 1.04 -13.99 21.94
C LEU A 420 2.33 -13.42 22.52
N ASN A 421 3.35 -14.26 22.71
CA ASN A 421 4.69 -13.75 22.96
C ASN A 421 5.05 -12.83 21.79
N SER A 422 5.35 -11.56 22.07
CA SER A 422 5.77 -10.61 21.04
C SER A 422 6.95 -11.21 20.27
N VAL A 423 6.78 -11.39 18.96
CA VAL A 423 7.87 -11.71 18.05
C VAL A 423 8.79 -10.51 17.94
#